data_AF-A0A1A8GHV1-F1
#
_entry.id   AF-A0A1A8GHV1-F1
#
_cell.length_a   1.000
_cell.length_b   1.000
_cell.length_c   1.000
_cell.angle_alpha   90.00
_cell.angle_beta   90.00
_cell.angle_gamma   90.00
#
_symmetry.space_group_name_H-M   'P 1'
#
loop_
_entity.id
_entity.type
_entity.pdbx_description
1 polymer ?
#
loop_
_entity_poly.entity_id
_entity_poly.type
_entity_poly.pdbx_seq_one_letter_code
_entity_poly.pdbx_strand_id
1 'polypeptide(L)'
;TKTPWLLNRYLEYTLDPTKIRKQDTISTIQYIARNVVGMPLAWNFVRARWSYIFEQHGQGSFSFTNLISGITMRFSTEFELQELKRFKEDNLHVGFGSATLALEQAIEKTTANIKWVNENKAEVLKWF
;
A
#
# COMPACT_ATOMS: atom_id res chain seq x y z
N THR A 1 -11.92 -11.08 -7.50
CA THR A 1 -11.37 -11.61 -8.78
C THR A 1 -9.85 -11.67 -8.71
N LYS A 2 -9.20 -12.56 -9.47
CA LYS A 2 -7.73 -12.60 -9.67
C LYS A 2 -7.30 -12.03 -11.02
N THR A 3 -8.24 -11.47 -11.79
CA THR A 3 -8.00 -10.92 -13.12
C THR A 3 -7.37 -9.53 -13.03
N PRO A 4 -6.10 -9.32 -13.47
CA PRO A 4 -5.38 -8.07 -13.24
C PRO A 4 -6.05 -6.83 -13.83
N TRP A 5 -6.53 -6.90 -15.08
CA TRP A 5 -7.15 -5.75 -15.76
C TRP A 5 -8.44 -5.29 -15.07
N LEU A 6 -9.20 -6.21 -14.46
CA LEU A 6 -10.39 -5.86 -13.67
C LEU A 6 -10.00 -5.14 -12.38
N LEU A 7 -8.93 -5.57 -11.71
CA LEU A 7 -8.43 -4.91 -10.49
C LEU A 7 -7.87 -3.52 -10.81
N ASN A 8 -7.12 -3.36 -11.90
CA ASN A 8 -6.65 -2.06 -12.36
C ASN A 8 -7.81 -1.12 -12.70
N ARG A 9 -8.80 -1.59 -13.46
CA ARG A 9 -10.01 -0.79 -13.74
C ARG A 9 -10.72 -0.39 -12.45
N TYR A 10 -10.76 -1.29 -11.46
CA TYR A 10 -11.38 -0.98 -10.18
C TYR A 10 -10.59 0.07 -9.38
N LEU A 11 -9.25 0.07 -9.46
CA LEU A 11 -8.41 1.14 -8.92
C LEU A 11 -8.70 2.47 -9.63
N GLU A 12 -8.81 2.50 -10.96
CA GLU A 12 -9.14 3.74 -11.68
C GLU A 12 -10.50 4.32 -11.27
N TYR A 13 -11.50 3.47 -10.97
CA TYR A 13 -12.80 3.93 -10.46
C TYR A 13 -12.70 4.66 -9.12
N THR A 14 -11.62 4.46 -8.35
CA THR A 14 -11.41 5.17 -7.08
C THR A 14 -11.11 6.66 -7.28
N LEU A 15 -10.76 7.06 -8.51
CA LEU A 15 -10.52 8.44 -8.91
C LEU A 15 -11.79 9.13 -9.45
N ASP A 16 -12.88 8.38 -9.65
CA ASP A 16 -14.15 8.89 -10.17
C ASP A 16 -15.23 8.81 -9.08
N PRO A 17 -15.61 9.95 -8.46
CA PRO A 17 -16.64 10.02 -7.43
C PRO A 17 -18.02 9.49 -7.86
N THR A 18 -18.30 9.42 -9.16
CA THR A 18 -19.55 8.88 -9.70
C THR A 18 -19.56 7.34 -9.71
N LYS A 19 -18.38 6.70 -9.63
CA LYS A 19 -18.21 5.24 -9.55
C LYS A 19 -17.99 4.79 -8.12
N ILE A 20 -17.12 5.46 -7.38
CA ILE A 20 -16.80 5.17 -5.98
C ILE A 20 -16.86 6.46 -5.20
N ARG A 21 -17.66 6.48 -4.13
CA ARG A 21 -17.80 7.67 -3.27
C ARG A 21 -16.45 8.00 -2.65
N LYS A 22 -16.15 9.30 -2.53
CA LYS A 22 -14.86 9.79 -1.99
C LYS A 22 -14.48 9.17 -0.63
N GLN A 23 -15.45 8.93 0.25
CA GLN A 23 -15.20 8.30 1.56
C GLN A 23 -14.82 6.81 1.48
N ASP A 24 -15.16 6.13 0.38
CA ASP A 24 -14.93 4.69 0.16
C ASP A 24 -13.68 4.42 -0.70
N THR A 25 -13.02 5.46 -1.22
CA THR A 25 -11.79 5.36 -2.04
C THR A 25 -10.71 4.56 -1.32
N ILE A 26 -10.34 4.97 -0.10
CA ILE A 26 -9.21 4.39 0.63
C ILE A 26 -9.46 2.93 1.00
N SER A 27 -10.65 2.62 1.51
CA SER A 27 -11.03 1.25 1.85
C SER A 27 -11.04 0.36 0.62
N THR A 28 -11.51 0.86 -0.53
CA THR A 28 -11.49 0.10 -1.79
C THR A 28 -10.07 -0.25 -2.23
N ILE A 29 -9.14 0.71 -2.20
CA ILE A 29 -7.73 0.47 -2.53
C ILE A 29 -7.13 -0.60 -1.60
N GLN A 30 -7.40 -0.51 -0.29
CA GLN A 30 -6.94 -1.50 0.67
C GLN A 30 -7.53 -2.90 0.42
N TYR A 31 -8.81 -2.99 0.06
CA TYR A 31 -9.43 -4.27 -0.29
C TYR A 31 -8.79 -4.92 -1.52
N ILE A 32 -8.44 -4.11 -2.53
CA ILE A 32 -7.70 -4.59 -3.70
C ILE A 32 -6.31 -5.06 -3.27
N ALA A 33 -5.62 -4.34 -2.39
CA ALA A 33 -4.30 -4.70 -1.92
C ALA A 33 -4.23 -6.00 -1.09
N ARG A 34 -5.34 -6.40 -0.44
CA ARG A 34 -5.42 -7.68 0.29
C ARG A 34 -5.36 -8.90 -0.64
N ASN A 35 -5.71 -8.72 -1.92
CA ASN A 35 -5.61 -9.74 -2.95
C ASN A 35 -4.15 -9.92 -3.41
N VAL A 36 -3.68 -11.17 -3.54
CA VAL A 36 -2.28 -11.45 -3.94
C VAL A 36 -1.90 -10.85 -5.30
N VAL A 37 -2.84 -10.81 -6.25
CA VAL A 37 -2.65 -10.19 -7.57
C VAL A 37 -2.83 -8.67 -7.48
N GLY A 38 -3.74 -8.21 -6.62
CA GLY A 38 -4.06 -6.79 -6.45
C GLY A 38 -3.04 -6.00 -5.65
N MET A 39 -2.26 -6.65 -4.78
CA MET A 39 -1.24 -6.02 -3.93
C MET A 39 -0.23 -5.19 -4.74
N PRO A 40 0.52 -5.75 -5.71
CA PRO A 40 1.47 -4.97 -6.48
C PRO A 40 0.80 -3.88 -7.32
N LEU A 41 -0.43 -4.12 -7.78
CA LEU A 41 -1.21 -3.14 -8.56
C LEU A 41 -1.60 -1.93 -7.70
N ALA A 42 -2.10 -2.18 -6.48
CA ALA A 42 -2.49 -1.13 -5.55
C ALA A 42 -1.29 -0.32 -5.08
N TRP A 43 -0.16 -0.96 -4.78
CA TRP A 43 1.10 -0.28 -4.45
C TRP A 43 1.56 0.65 -5.57
N ASN A 44 1.64 0.12 -6.81
CA ASN A 44 2.06 0.91 -7.97
C ASN A 44 1.09 2.07 -8.25
N PHE A 45 -0.21 1.83 -8.12
CA PHE A 45 -1.24 2.84 -8.30
C PHE A 45 -1.13 3.98 -7.30
N VAL A 46 -0.98 3.66 -6.00
CA VAL A 46 -0.83 4.66 -4.94
C VAL A 46 0.46 5.46 -5.13
N ARG A 47 1.59 4.80 -5.42
CA ARG A 47 2.86 5.49 -5.69
C ARG A 47 2.75 6.45 -6.87
N ALA A 48 2.19 6.00 -7.99
CA ALA A 48 2.08 6.80 -9.21
C ALA A 48 1.14 8.01 -9.08
N ARG A 49 0.22 7.98 -8.10
CA ARG A 49 -0.82 9.01 -7.91
C ARG A 49 -0.78 9.62 -6.52
N TRP A 50 0.36 9.55 -5.83
CA TRP A 50 0.45 9.93 -4.43
C TRP A 50 -0.02 11.36 -4.18
N SER A 51 0.46 12.33 -4.96
CA SER A 51 0.09 13.74 -4.82
C SER A 51 -1.42 13.96 -4.92
N TYR A 52 -2.09 13.31 -5.87
CA TYR A 52 -3.54 13.39 -6.03
C TYR A 52 -4.28 12.76 -4.84
N ILE A 53 -3.88 11.55 -4.43
CA ILE A 53 -4.54 10.86 -3.31
C ILE A 53 -4.34 11.66 -2.01
N PHE A 54 -3.15 12.23 -1.80
CA PHE A 54 -2.84 13.07 -0.65
C PHE A 54 -3.64 14.37 -0.66
N GLU A 55 -3.75 15.05 -1.80
CA GLU A 55 -4.59 16.25 -1.91
C GLU A 55 -6.07 15.95 -1.60
N GLN A 56 -6.58 14.83 -2.11
CA GLN A 56 -8.00 14.49 -1.95
C GLN A 56 -8.36 13.95 -0.56
N HIS A 57 -7.45 13.24 0.12
CA HIS A 57 -7.74 12.48 1.35
C HIS A 57 -6.79 12.75 2.52
N GLY A 58 -5.63 13.36 2.27
CA GLY A 58 -4.57 13.58 3.26
C GLY A 58 -4.95 14.54 4.38
N GLN A 59 -5.98 15.36 4.16
CA GLN A 59 -6.57 16.23 5.18
C GLN A 59 -7.95 15.67 5.60
N GLY A 60 -8.06 15.17 6.82
CA GLY A 60 -9.35 14.87 7.46
C GLY A 60 -9.94 13.48 7.23
N SER A 61 -9.33 12.59 6.42
CA SER A 61 -9.80 11.20 6.30
C SER A 61 -9.15 10.28 7.33
N PHE A 62 -9.94 9.74 8.27
CA PHE A 62 -9.46 8.73 9.22
C PHE A 62 -8.93 7.47 8.51
N SER A 63 -9.54 7.07 7.39
CA SER A 63 -9.09 5.91 6.63
C SER A 63 -7.72 6.11 5.98
N PHE A 64 -7.34 7.34 5.64
CA PHE A 64 -6.08 7.65 4.98
C PHE A 64 -4.87 7.30 5.85
N THR A 65 -4.98 7.47 7.17
CA THR A 65 -3.95 7.08 8.16
C THR A 65 -3.49 5.63 8.00
N ASN A 66 -4.39 4.74 7.58
CA ASN A 66 -4.10 3.31 7.46
C ASN A 66 -3.77 2.88 6.02
N LEU A 67 -3.81 3.79 5.03
CA LEU A 67 -3.62 3.45 3.61
C LEU A 67 -2.30 2.72 3.39
N ILE A 68 -1.19 3.34 3.82
CA ILE A 68 0.17 2.81 3.63
C ILE A 68 0.30 1.43 4.27
N SER A 69 -0.08 1.30 5.54
CA SER A 69 -0.06 0.01 6.26
C SER A 69 -0.87 -1.08 5.56
N GLY A 70 -1.99 -0.71 4.92
CA GLY A 70 -2.84 -1.66 4.21
C GLY A 70 -2.23 -2.15 2.89
N ILE A 71 -1.60 -1.26 2.12
CA ILE A 71 -1.03 -1.62 0.81
C ILE A 71 0.35 -2.27 0.91
N THR A 72 1.07 -2.07 2.02
CA THR A 72 2.41 -2.64 2.26
C THR A 72 2.39 -3.85 3.20
N MET A 73 1.20 -4.29 3.65
CA MET A 73 1.06 -5.27 4.74
C MET A 73 1.78 -6.61 4.53
N ARG A 74 2.10 -6.97 3.28
CA ARG A 74 2.74 -8.25 2.89
C ARG A 74 4.22 -8.10 2.52
N PHE A 75 4.77 -6.90 2.55
CA PHE A 75 6.15 -6.66 2.15
C PHE A 75 7.11 -7.43 3.05
N SER A 76 8.05 -8.13 2.43
CA SER A 76 8.97 -9.05 3.10
C SER A 76 10.27 -9.28 2.31
N THR A 77 10.54 -8.44 1.31
CA THR A 77 11.76 -8.51 0.49
C THR A 77 12.58 -7.23 0.58
N GLU A 78 13.89 -7.33 0.36
CA GLU A 78 14.78 -6.16 0.35
C GLU A 78 14.39 -5.15 -0.74
N PHE A 79 13.92 -5.63 -1.89
CA PHE A 79 13.42 -4.77 -2.96
C PHE A 79 12.23 -3.91 -2.49
N GLU A 80 11.23 -4.52 -1.86
CA GLU A 80 10.07 -3.79 -1.32
C GLU A 80 10.47 -2.78 -0.23
N LEU A 81 11.47 -3.11 0.60
CA LEU A 81 12.02 -2.18 1.60
C LEU A 81 12.67 -0.96 0.93
N GLN A 82 13.45 -1.18 -0.13
CA GLN A 82 14.06 -0.11 -0.91
C GLN A 82 12.99 0.75 -1.60
N GLU A 83 11.93 0.13 -2.13
CA GLU A 83 10.81 0.88 -2.70
C GLU A 83 10.11 1.77 -1.67
N LEU A 84 9.95 1.32 -0.41
CA LEU A 84 9.37 2.16 0.65
C LEU A 84 10.26 3.34 1.03
N LYS A 85 11.57 3.11 1.19
CA LYS A 85 12.53 4.17 1.50
C LYS A 85 12.57 5.22 0.40
N ARG A 86 12.62 4.76 -0.86
CA ARG A 86 12.57 5.66 -2.02
C ARG A 86 11.24 6.39 -2.12
N PHE A 87 10.12 5.72 -1.87
CA PHE A 87 8.81 6.37 -1.84
C PHE A 87 8.74 7.49 -0.80
N LYS A 88 9.34 7.29 0.39
CA LYS A 88 9.50 8.33 1.42
C LYS A 88 10.29 9.52 0.90
N GLU A 89 11.46 9.28 0.31
CA GLU A 89 12.35 10.33 -0.23
C GLU A 89 11.70 11.11 -1.37
N ASP A 90 11.15 10.41 -2.37
CA ASP A 90 10.56 11.00 -3.58
C ASP A 90 9.37 11.91 -3.24
N ASN A 91 8.66 11.66 -2.14
CA ASN A 91 7.43 12.39 -1.77
C ASN A 91 7.60 13.33 -0.56
N LEU A 92 8.83 13.63 -0.13
CA LEU A 92 9.07 14.62 0.94
C LEU A 92 8.42 15.98 0.65
N HIS A 93 8.40 16.39 -0.61
CA HIS A 93 7.80 17.65 -1.06
C HIS A 93 6.26 17.67 -0.97
N VAL A 94 5.60 16.51 -1.15
CA VAL A 94 4.15 16.36 -0.97
C VAL A 94 3.82 16.21 0.52
N GLY A 95 4.66 15.47 1.24
CA GLY A 95 4.43 15.05 2.61
C GLY A 95 3.52 13.82 2.70
N PHE A 96 3.26 13.41 3.94
CA PHE A 96 2.46 12.22 4.27
C PHE A 96 1.31 12.50 5.25
N GLY A 97 1.26 13.69 5.85
CA GLY A 97 0.19 14.10 6.78
C GLY A 97 -0.03 13.06 7.89
N SER A 98 -1.28 12.64 8.09
CA SER A 98 -1.61 11.62 9.10
C SER A 98 -1.01 10.23 8.81
N ALA A 99 -0.58 9.96 7.57
CA ALA A 99 0.06 8.69 7.19
C ALA A 99 1.57 8.64 7.47
N THR A 100 2.18 9.73 7.98
CA THR A 100 3.63 9.79 8.27
C THR A 100 4.08 8.65 9.19
N LEU A 101 3.39 8.47 10.33
CA LEU A 101 3.71 7.40 11.27
C LEU A 101 3.53 6.01 10.64
N ALA A 102 2.49 5.83 9.84
CA ALA A 102 2.22 4.56 9.16
C ALA A 102 3.32 4.21 8.14
N LEU A 103 3.94 5.20 7.51
CA LEU A 103 5.08 4.99 6.62
C LEU A 103 6.32 4.49 7.37
N GLU A 104 6.68 5.13 8.49
CA GLU A 104 7.81 4.67 9.31
C GLU A 104 7.57 3.24 9.81
N GLN A 105 6.38 2.98 10.33
CA GLN A 105 5.99 1.64 10.80
C GLN A 105 6.01 0.61 9.67
N ALA A 106 5.65 0.99 8.44
CA ALA A 106 5.73 0.09 7.29
C ALA A 106 7.18 -0.29 6.96
N ILE A 107 8.13 0.64 7.07
CA ILE A 107 9.57 0.38 6.87
C ILE A 107 10.10 -0.57 7.95
N GLU A 108 9.80 -0.29 9.22
CA GLU A 108 10.19 -1.14 10.35
C GLU A 108 9.59 -2.55 10.23
N LYS A 109 8.29 -2.63 9.95
CA LYS A 109 7.59 -3.90 9.79
C LYS A 109 8.12 -4.71 8.61
N THR A 110 8.41 -4.07 7.48
CA THR A 110 9.02 -4.75 6.32
C THR A 110 10.39 -5.31 6.68
N THR A 111 11.20 -4.56 7.43
CA THR A 111 12.49 -5.03 7.94
C THR A 111 12.33 -6.25 8.85
N ALA A 112 11.37 -6.21 9.78
CA ALA A 112 11.05 -7.35 10.64
C ALA A 112 10.57 -8.58 9.85
N ASN A 113 9.73 -8.36 8.83
CA ASN A 113 9.23 -9.43 7.96
C ASN A 113 10.36 -10.09 7.15
N ILE A 114 11.30 -9.30 6.60
CA ILE A 114 12.48 -9.83 5.90
C ILE A 114 13.28 -10.75 6.81
N LYS A 115 13.57 -10.30 8.04
CA LYS A 115 14.26 -11.11 9.04
C LYS A 115 13.52 -12.41 9.32
N TRP A 116 12.21 -12.33 9.59
CA TRP A 116 11.39 -13.50 9.88
C TRP A 116 11.38 -14.49 8.71
N VAL A 117 11.21 -14.02 7.47
CA VAL A 117 11.23 -14.88 6.29
C VAL A 117 12.59 -15.55 6.12
N ASN A 118 13.70 -14.83 6.31
CA ASN A 118 15.04 -15.40 6.19
C ASN A 118 15.31 -16.49 7.23
N GLU A 119 14.84 -16.30 8.47
CA GLU A 119 15.05 -17.24 9.57
C GLU A 119 14.11 -18.45 9.52
N ASN A 120 12.87 -18.27 9.08
CA ASN A 120 11.81 -19.28 9.29
C ASN A 120 11.34 -19.98 8.02
N LYS A 121 11.59 -19.42 6.81
CA LYS A 121 11.01 -19.94 5.56
C LYS A 121 11.35 -21.40 5.30
N ALA A 122 12.61 -21.81 5.54
CA ALA A 122 13.06 -23.18 5.29
C ALA A 122 12.42 -24.19 6.25
N GLU A 123 12.33 -23.84 7.53
CA GLU A 123 11.71 -24.70 8.55
C GLU A 123 10.21 -24.86 8.32
N VAL A 124 9.51 -23.76 8.02
CA VAL A 124 8.08 -23.80 7.69
C VAL A 124 7.83 -24.64 6.44
N LEU A 125 8.66 -24.50 5.40
CA LEU A 125 8.53 -25.30 4.18
C LEU A 125 8.73 -26.80 4.43
N LYS A 126 9.61 -27.17 5.36
CA LYS A 126 9.85 -28.58 5.70
C LYS A 126 8.69 -29.18 6.52
N TRP A 127 7.96 -28.36 7.26
CA TRP A 127 6.86 -28.81 8.10
C TRP A 127 5.58 -29.13 7.30
N PHE A 128 5.34 -28.42 6.19
CA PHE A 128 4.25 -28.68 5.24
C PHE A 128 4.60 -29.76 4.22
#